data_AF-A0A4Q6AGV9-F1
#
_entry.id   AF-A0A4Q6AGV9-F1
#
_cell.length_a   1.000
_cell.length_b   1.000
_cell.length_c   1.000
_cell.angle_alpha   90.00
_cell.angle_beta   90.00
_cell.angle_gamma   90.00
#
_symmetry.space_group_name_H-M   'P 1'
#
loop_
_entity.id
_entity.type
_entity.pdbx_description
1 polymer ?
#
loop_
_entity_poly.entity_id
_entity_poly.type
_entity_poly.pdbx_seq_one_letter_code
_entity_poly.pdbx_strand_id
1 'polypeptide(L)'
;MLSAHSSYSKNTIMKGFRQFKKAQGIGATRLRLGMTQEVFAMELGISRSLLSLAELGKRSLPTFALAKLAALEVSLAGLETIRGAEAAAAGIQPEDQFDNDHAAALLHYKEMQCRANADKKQWDLDIMIARYGQLRTSLDEAEQLLANVPGDMDNSYHCTMNILCFSLRRKISKCDIPAQNALRHKIALLHAEAGLHAVNRSCYGKDAA
;
A
#
# COMPACT_ATOMS: atom_id res chain seq x y z
N MET A 1 4.74 -26.19 -35.57
CA MET A 1 5.48 -25.77 -34.35
C MET A 1 5.68 -24.27 -34.46
N LEU A 2 5.24 -23.37 -33.58
CA LEU A 2 4.65 -23.41 -32.24
C LEU A 2 3.65 -22.24 -32.16
N SER A 3 2.46 -22.47 -31.61
CA SER A 3 1.46 -21.43 -31.31
C SER A 3 1.83 -20.72 -30.01
N ALA A 4 2.02 -19.40 -30.06
CA ALA A 4 2.20 -18.54 -28.89
C ALA A 4 0.85 -18.02 -28.43
N HIS A 5 0.28 -18.61 -27.37
CA HIS A 5 -0.95 -18.10 -26.77
C HIS A 5 -0.66 -17.00 -25.73
N SER A 6 -1.19 -15.83 -26.08
CA SER A 6 -1.42 -14.63 -25.28
C SER A 6 -1.96 -14.91 -23.88
N SER A 7 -1.14 -14.63 -22.87
CA SER A 7 -1.48 -14.71 -21.44
C SER A 7 -1.40 -13.34 -20.73
N TYR A 8 -1.40 -12.25 -21.50
CA TYR A 8 -1.42 -10.87 -20.99
C TYR A 8 -2.80 -10.24 -21.23
N SER A 9 -3.81 -10.53 -20.40
CA SER A 9 -5.07 -9.75 -20.46
C SER A 9 -5.96 -9.78 -19.19
N LYS A 10 -5.74 -10.68 -18.23
CA LYS A 10 -6.65 -10.77 -17.06
C LYS A 10 -6.30 -9.85 -15.87
N ASN A 11 -5.03 -9.53 -15.66
CA ASN A 11 -4.59 -8.75 -14.48
C ASN A 11 -4.80 -7.23 -14.60
N THR A 12 -4.91 -6.69 -15.81
CA THR A 12 -5.10 -5.25 -16.06
C THR A 12 -6.56 -4.83 -15.82
N ILE A 13 -7.50 -5.67 -16.23
CA ILE A 13 -8.95 -5.44 -16.07
C ILE A 13 -9.35 -5.39 -14.58
N MET A 14 -8.78 -6.27 -13.74
CA MET A 14 -9.07 -6.27 -12.30
C MET A 14 -8.53 -5.04 -11.55
N LYS A 15 -7.46 -4.41 -12.04
CA LYS A 15 -6.91 -3.18 -11.43
C LYS A 15 -7.76 -1.95 -11.75
N GLY A 16 -8.25 -1.84 -12.99
CA GLY A 16 -9.20 -0.79 -13.39
C GLY A 16 -10.51 -0.85 -12.59
N PHE A 17 -11.05 -2.05 -12.36
CA PHE A 17 -12.27 -2.22 -11.56
C PHE A 17 -12.10 -1.80 -10.09
N ARG A 18 -10.92 -2.03 -9.49
CA ARG A 18 -10.62 -1.58 -8.11
C ARG A 18 -10.43 -0.06 -8.01
N GLN A 19 -9.90 0.58 -9.05
CA GLN A 19 -9.81 2.05 -9.12
C GLN A 19 -11.19 2.67 -9.37
N PHE A 20 -12.02 2.07 -10.22
CA PHE A 20 -13.41 2.49 -10.45
C PHE A 20 -14.27 2.37 -9.18
N LYS A 21 -14.14 1.27 -8.43
CA LYS A 21 -14.81 1.09 -7.14
C LYS A 21 -14.27 1.99 -6.01
N LYS A 22 -13.09 2.61 -6.20
CA LYS A 22 -12.62 3.71 -5.34
C LYS A 22 -13.19 5.06 -5.77
N ALA A 23 -13.56 5.23 -7.04
CA ALA A 23 -14.20 6.43 -7.58
C ALA A 23 -15.72 6.47 -7.33
N GLN A 24 -16.34 5.31 -7.08
CA GLN A 24 -17.76 5.16 -6.77
C GLN A 24 -17.97 4.38 -5.46
N GLY A 25 -18.75 4.95 -4.54
CA GLY A 25 -19.15 4.32 -3.29
C GLY A 25 -18.93 5.19 -2.06
N ILE A 26 -19.28 4.65 -0.89
CA ILE A 26 -19.31 5.34 0.42
C ILE A 26 -18.00 6.09 0.72
N GLY A 27 -16.85 5.47 0.41
CA GLY A 27 -15.54 6.08 0.63
C GLY A 27 -15.21 7.22 -0.34
N ALA A 28 -15.78 7.23 -1.54
CA ALA A 28 -15.62 8.33 -2.49
C ALA A 28 -16.40 9.56 -2.02
N THR A 29 -17.64 9.37 -1.56
CA THR A 29 -18.48 10.43 -0.98
C THR A 29 -17.78 11.08 0.23
N ARG A 30 -17.19 10.27 1.11
CA ARG A 30 -16.39 10.78 2.25
C ARG A 30 -15.22 11.66 1.79
N LEU A 31 -14.48 11.23 0.76
CA LEU A 31 -13.34 12.00 0.25
C LEU A 31 -13.78 13.31 -0.41
N ARG A 32 -14.90 13.32 -1.15
CA ARG A 32 -15.47 14.55 -1.74
C ARG A 32 -15.90 15.56 -0.67
N LEU A 33 -16.39 15.08 0.47
CA LEU A 33 -16.75 15.90 1.62
C LEU A 33 -15.53 16.31 2.48
N GLY A 34 -14.31 15.85 2.16
CA GLY A 34 -13.10 16.18 2.92
C GLY A 34 -13.08 15.61 4.34
N MET A 35 -13.89 14.60 4.64
CA MET A 35 -14.06 14.09 6.00
C MET A 35 -13.10 12.93 6.31
N THR A 36 -12.63 12.89 7.57
CA THR A 36 -11.95 11.70 8.09
C THR A 36 -12.95 10.57 8.30
N GLN A 37 -12.45 9.33 8.46
CA GLN A 37 -13.32 8.18 8.66
C GLN A 37 -14.07 8.27 10.00
N GLU A 38 -13.46 8.87 11.02
CA GLU A 38 -14.04 9.14 12.32
C GLU A 38 -15.23 10.10 12.21
N VAL A 39 -15.01 11.25 11.56
CA VAL A 39 -16.04 12.30 11.41
C VAL A 39 -17.19 11.79 10.56
N PHE A 40 -16.89 11.09 9.47
CA PHE A 40 -17.93 10.55 8.60
C PHE A 40 -18.77 9.45 9.27
N ALA A 41 -18.15 8.62 10.12
CA ALA A 41 -18.89 7.63 10.91
C ALA A 41 -19.84 8.31 11.92
N MET A 42 -19.40 9.41 12.53
CA MET A 42 -20.21 10.20 13.46
C MET A 42 -21.43 10.81 12.76
N GLU A 43 -21.25 11.42 11.59
CA GLU A 43 -22.34 11.97 10.78
C GLU A 43 -23.39 10.91 10.42
N LEU A 44 -22.92 9.75 9.98
CA LEU A 44 -23.78 8.61 9.65
C LEU A 44 -24.39 7.93 10.89
N GLY A 45 -23.96 8.27 12.11
CA GLY A 45 -24.43 7.68 13.36
C GLY A 45 -24.02 6.21 13.52
N ILE A 46 -22.86 5.82 13.02
CA ILE A 46 -22.33 4.45 13.08
C ILE A 46 -20.93 4.42 13.70
N SER A 47 -20.46 3.22 14.06
CA SER A 47 -19.08 3.06 14.52
C SER A 47 -18.08 3.15 13.35
N ARG A 48 -16.89 3.68 13.63
CA ARG A 48 -15.78 3.73 12.67
C ARG A 48 -15.44 2.35 12.08
N SER A 49 -15.49 1.30 12.91
CA SER A 49 -15.25 -0.08 12.48
C SER A 49 -16.30 -0.56 11.47
N LEU A 50 -17.58 -0.25 11.71
CA LEU A 50 -18.66 -0.55 10.77
C LEU A 50 -18.48 0.20 9.46
N LEU A 51 -18.13 1.49 9.52
CA LEU A 51 -17.83 2.29 8.32
C LEU A 51 -16.65 1.71 7.53
N SER A 52 -15.56 1.33 8.21
CA SER A 52 -14.39 0.74 7.56
C SER A 52 -14.73 -0.57 6.82
N LEU A 53 -15.54 -1.43 7.43
CA LEU A 53 -16.00 -2.66 6.77
C LEU A 53 -16.97 -2.38 5.61
N ALA A 54 -17.79 -1.33 5.72
CA ALA A 54 -18.69 -0.90 4.66
C ALA A 54 -17.95 -0.31 3.46
N GLU A 55 -16.94 0.54 3.68
CA GLU A 55 -16.06 1.06 2.61
C GLU A 55 -15.30 -0.05 1.88
N LEU A 56 -14.95 -1.14 2.60
CA LEU A 56 -14.33 -2.33 2.01
C LEU A 56 -15.33 -3.26 1.30
N GLY A 57 -16.63 -2.95 1.33
CA GLY A 57 -17.70 -3.77 0.76
C GLY A 57 -17.90 -5.11 1.47
N LYS A 58 -17.42 -5.24 2.71
CA LYS A 58 -17.53 -6.47 3.52
C LYS A 58 -18.83 -6.53 4.33
N ARG A 59 -19.48 -5.39 4.56
CA ARG A 59 -20.73 -5.29 5.33
C ARG A 59 -21.60 -4.17 4.77
N SER A 60 -22.92 -4.37 4.76
CA SER A 60 -23.88 -3.32 4.38
C SER A 60 -24.08 -2.32 5.52
N LEU A 61 -24.36 -1.07 5.15
CA LEU A 61 -24.78 -0.06 6.11
C LEU A 61 -26.23 -0.31 6.55
N PRO A 62 -26.59 -0.01 7.81
CA PRO A 62 -27.97 -0.03 8.26
C PRO A 62 -28.80 1.04 7.53
N THR A 63 -30.11 0.80 7.39
CA THR A 63 -31.01 1.65 6.59
C THR A 63 -30.98 3.13 6.98
N PHE A 64 -30.88 3.44 8.28
CA PHE A 64 -30.79 4.84 8.74
C PHE A 64 -29.50 5.53 8.27
N ALA A 65 -28.38 4.80 8.21
CA ALA A 65 -27.11 5.34 7.73
C ALA A 65 -27.12 5.51 6.21
N LEU A 66 -27.81 4.62 5.48
CA LEU A 66 -28.03 4.78 4.04
C LEU A 66 -28.89 6.02 3.73
N ALA A 67 -29.94 6.28 4.52
CA ALA A 67 -30.77 7.47 4.35
C ALA A 67 -29.97 8.76 4.59
N LYS A 68 -29.13 8.78 5.62
CA LYS A 68 -28.21 9.91 5.89
C LYS A 68 -27.18 10.09 4.79
N LEU A 69 -26.60 9.00 4.30
CA LEU A 69 -25.66 9.04 3.19
C LEU A 69 -26.31 9.60 1.92
N ALA A 70 -27.52 9.16 1.59
CA ALA A 70 -28.27 9.71 0.45
C ALA A 70 -28.56 11.21 0.62
N ALA A 71 -28.92 11.66 1.82
CA ALA A 71 -29.12 13.08 2.10
C ALA A 71 -27.83 13.91 1.89
N LEU A 72 -26.69 13.37 2.33
CA LEU A 72 -25.38 14.00 2.11
C LEU A 72 -25.03 14.05 0.62
N GLU A 73 -25.29 13.00 -0.15
CA GLU A 73 -25.06 12.98 -1.59
C GLU A 73 -25.94 13.97 -2.35
N VAL A 74 -27.21 14.12 -1.96
CA VAL A 74 -28.11 15.13 -2.53
C VAL A 74 -27.62 16.54 -2.21
N SER A 75 -27.17 16.79 -0.98
CA SER A 75 -26.63 18.10 -0.59
C SER A 75 -25.35 18.45 -1.37
N LEU A 76 -24.49 17.46 -1.61
CA LEU A 76 -23.26 17.61 -2.39
C LEU A 76 -23.59 17.94 -3.85
N ALA A 77 -24.53 17.21 -4.46
CA ALA A 77 -24.99 17.47 -5.82
C ALA A 77 -25.62 18.88 -5.95
N GLY A 78 -26.35 19.33 -4.94
CA GLY A 78 -26.90 20.69 -4.88
C GLY A 78 -25.79 21.76 -4.85
N LEU A 79 -24.74 21.56 -4.05
CA LEU A 79 -23.58 22.45 -4.00
C LEU A 79 -22.81 22.49 -5.34
N GLU A 80 -22.63 21.35 -5.99
CA GLU A 80 -22.00 21.27 -7.32
C GLU A 80 -22.83 22.01 -8.38
N THR A 81 -24.16 21.96 -8.28
CA THR A 81 -25.07 22.65 -9.21
C THR A 81 -25.02 24.17 -9.02
N ILE A 82 -24.98 24.65 -7.78
CA ILE A 82 -24.83 26.08 -7.47
C ILE A 82 -23.47 26.58 -7.95
N ARG A 83 -22.40 25.82 -7.69
CA ARG A 83 -21.04 26.18 -8.13
C ARG A 83 -20.91 26.19 -9.67
N GLY A 84 -21.62 25.30 -10.35
CA GLY A 84 -21.72 25.29 -11.81
C GLY A 84 -22.54 26.46 -12.37
N ALA A 85 -23.59 26.88 -11.67
CA ALA A 85 -24.42 28.02 -12.06
C ALA A 85 -23.72 29.37 -11.83
N GLU A 86 -22.95 29.52 -10.73
CA GLU A 86 -22.14 30.71 -10.47
C GLU A 86 -20.97 30.84 -11.46
N ALA A 87 -20.35 29.72 -11.84
CA ALA A 87 -19.33 29.68 -12.90
C ALA A 87 -19.90 30.06 -14.27
N ALA A 88 -21.14 29.68 -14.58
CA ALA A 88 -21.82 30.07 -15.82
C ALA A 88 -22.27 31.54 -15.84
N ALA A 89 -22.62 32.12 -14.68
CA ALA A 89 -23.05 33.51 -14.56
C ALA A 89 -21.87 34.51 -14.57
N ALA A 90 -20.67 34.09 -14.19
CA ALA A 90 -19.50 34.97 -14.10
C ALA A 90 -18.82 35.24 -15.46
N GLY A 91 -19.14 34.51 -16.54
CA GLY A 91 -18.47 34.68 -17.83
C GLY A 91 -16.95 34.44 -17.80
N ILE A 92 -16.42 33.92 -16.68
CA ILE A 92 -15.04 33.52 -16.53
C ILE A 92 -14.97 32.11 -17.10
N GLN A 93 -14.51 31.98 -18.34
CA GLN A 93 -14.07 30.69 -18.83
C GLN A 93 -12.94 30.22 -17.90
N PRO A 94 -13.07 29.07 -17.22
CA PRO A 94 -11.98 28.52 -16.42
C PRO A 94 -11.03 27.82 -17.39
N GLU A 95 -10.36 28.58 -18.25
CA GLU A 95 -9.33 28.00 -19.11
C GLU A 95 -8.04 27.82 -18.30
N ASP A 96 -7.72 26.54 -18.10
CA ASP A 96 -6.39 25.93 -17.93
C ASP A 96 -5.55 26.15 -16.68
N GLN A 97 -5.83 27.12 -15.80
CA GLN A 97 -5.00 27.29 -14.59
C GLN A 97 -5.32 26.32 -13.43
N PHE A 98 -6.56 25.84 -13.30
CA PHE A 98 -6.96 24.97 -12.18
C PHE A 98 -6.46 23.52 -12.30
N ASP A 99 -6.20 23.05 -13.52
CA ASP A 99 -5.79 21.65 -13.77
C ASP A 99 -4.30 21.41 -13.46
N ASN A 100 -3.43 22.41 -13.67
CA ASN A 100 -1.99 22.28 -13.44
C ASN A 100 -1.63 22.17 -11.96
N ASP A 101 -2.28 22.95 -11.09
CA ASP A 101 -2.06 22.88 -9.64
C ASP A 101 -2.50 21.53 -9.07
N HIS A 102 -3.60 20.97 -9.58
CA HIS A 102 -4.07 19.65 -9.18
C HIS A 102 -3.11 18.53 -9.63
N ALA A 103 -2.57 18.62 -10.84
CA ALA A 103 -1.60 17.67 -11.36
C ALA A 103 -0.28 17.68 -10.56
N ALA A 104 0.23 18.86 -10.21
CA ALA A 104 1.43 19.01 -9.38
C ALA A 104 1.23 18.46 -7.97
N ALA A 105 0.08 18.75 -7.34
CA ALA A 105 -0.28 18.22 -6.02
C ALA A 105 -0.39 16.69 -6.03
N LEU A 106 -0.99 16.11 -7.08
CA LEU A 106 -1.11 14.66 -7.23
C LEU A 106 0.26 13.98 -7.39
N LEU A 107 1.17 14.57 -8.16
CA LEU A 107 2.54 14.07 -8.32
C LEU A 107 3.32 14.11 -7.00
N HIS A 108 3.18 15.19 -6.22
CA HIS A 108 3.79 15.28 -4.90
C HIS A 108 3.24 14.22 -3.93
N TYR A 109 1.93 13.98 -3.94
CA TYR A 109 1.33 12.92 -3.13
C TYR A 109 1.89 11.53 -3.50
N LYS A 110 2.03 11.24 -4.81
CA LYS A 110 2.62 9.98 -5.29
C LYS A 110 4.08 9.84 -4.90
N GLU A 111 4.87 10.92 -5.02
CA GLU A 111 6.26 10.97 -4.54
C GLU A 111 6.35 10.57 -3.06
N MET A 112 5.56 11.22 -2.20
CA MET A 112 5.53 10.95 -0.76
C MET A 112 5.08 9.51 -0.45
N GLN A 113 4.12 8.98 -1.21
CA GLN A 113 3.66 7.61 -1.06
C GLN A 113 4.77 6.60 -1.42
N CYS A 114 5.51 6.82 -2.50
CA CYS A 114 6.64 5.97 -2.89
C CYS A 114 7.75 6.00 -1.83
N ARG A 115 8.07 7.18 -1.27
CA ARG A 115 9.04 7.31 -0.17
C ARG A 115 8.60 6.56 1.08
N ALA A 116 7.37 6.76 1.55
CA ALA A 116 6.85 6.06 2.72
C ALA A 116 6.83 4.53 2.54
N ASN A 117 6.51 4.06 1.33
CA ASN A 117 6.60 2.63 1.01
C ASN A 117 8.05 2.12 1.02
N ALA A 118 9.02 2.92 0.57
CA ALA A 118 10.44 2.59 0.62
C ALA A 118 10.92 2.49 2.08
N ASP A 119 10.57 3.46 2.93
CA ASP A 119 10.93 3.46 4.35
C ASP A 119 10.37 2.23 5.08
N LYS A 120 9.11 1.88 4.80
CA LYS A 120 8.51 0.64 5.34
C LYS A 120 9.29 -0.60 4.89
N LYS A 121 9.71 -0.65 3.64
CA LYS A 121 10.48 -1.77 3.08
C LYS A 121 11.90 -1.82 3.65
N GLN A 122 12.50 -0.66 3.94
CA GLN A 122 13.78 -0.55 4.61
C GLN A 122 13.68 -1.13 6.03
N TRP A 123 12.64 -0.78 6.78
CA TRP A 123 12.39 -1.39 8.10
C TRP A 123 12.21 -2.91 8.03
N ASP A 124 11.45 -3.42 7.04
CA ASP A 124 11.32 -4.86 6.78
C ASP A 124 12.70 -5.52 6.52
N LEU A 125 13.58 -4.85 5.77
CA LEU A 125 14.93 -5.32 5.45
C LEU A 125 15.82 -5.35 6.69
N ASP A 126 15.80 -4.32 7.52
CA ASP A 126 16.61 -4.23 8.73
C ASP A 126 16.25 -5.35 9.71
N ILE A 127 14.94 -5.64 9.87
CA ILE A 127 14.46 -6.79 10.63
C ILE A 127 14.95 -8.10 10.04
N MET A 128 14.89 -8.25 8.72
CA MET A 128 15.34 -9.46 8.04
C MET A 128 16.84 -9.71 8.24
N ILE A 129 17.65 -8.66 8.16
CA ILE A 129 19.10 -8.71 8.40
C ILE A 129 19.40 -9.08 9.86
N ALA A 130 18.76 -8.40 10.82
CA ALA A 130 18.95 -8.69 12.23
C ALA A 130 18.58 -10.15 12.57
N ARG A 131 17.45 -10.62 12.03
CA ARG A 131 17.00 -12.01 12.21
C ARG A 131 17.94 -13.02 11.57
N TYR A 132 18.47 -12.71 10.38
CA TYR A 132 19.47 -13.56 9.73
C TYR A 132 20.73 -13.70 10.60
N GLY A 133 21.24 -12.57 11.15
CA GLY A 133 22.39 -12.57 12.06
C GLY A 133 22.15 -13.45 13.29
N GLN A 134 21.02 -13.26 13.98
CA GLN A 134 20.63 -14.08 15.14
C GLN A 134 20.58 -15.58 14.81
N LEU A 135 19.89 -15.94 13.72
CA LEU A 135 19.77 -17.34 13.31
C LEU A 135 21.12 -17.95 12.94
N ARG A 136 22.02 -17.17 12.33
CA ARG A 136 23.36 -17.61 11.96
C ARG A 136 24.20 -17.90 13.21
N THR A 137 24.21 -16.98 14.18
CA THR A 137 24.89 -17.19 15.46
C THR A 137 24.36 -18.44 16.17
N SER A 138 23.04 -18.60 16.29
CA SER A 138 22.48 -19.81 16.91
C SER A 138 22.80 -21.10 16.16
N LEU A 139 22.94 -21.05 14.83
CA LEU A 139 23.36 -22.22 14.05
C LEU A 139 24.83 -22.55 14.33
N ASP A 140 25.71 -21.55 14.32
CA ASP A 140 27.13 -21.76 14.56
C ASP A 140 27.36 -22.30 15.99
N GLU A 141 26.63 -21.81 17.00
CA GLU A 141 26.64 -22.34 18.36
C GLU A 141 26.17 -23.80 18.44
N ALA A 142 25.06 -24.14 17.76
CA ALA A 142 24.53 -25.51 17.73
C ALA A 142 25.51 -26.48 17.02
N GLU A 143 26.15 -26.03 15.95
CA GLU A 143 27.18 -26.81 15.24
C GLU A 143 28.44 -27.00 16.09
N GLN A 144 28.86 -25.99 16.85
CA GLN A 144 29.97 -26.12 17.82
C GLN A 144 29.64 -27.10 18.94
N LEU A 145 28.43 -27.03 19.51
CA LEU A 145 28.00 -27.99 20.52
C LEU A 145 28.03 -29.41 19.96
N LEU A 146 27.54 -29.61 18.73
CA LEU A 146 27.53 -30.91 18.06
C LEU A 146 28.94 -31.44 17.75
N ALA A 147 29.89 -30.56 17.44
CA ALA A 147 31.29 -30.93 17.19
C ALA A 147 32.05 -31.32 18.46
N ASN A 148 31.68 -30.75 19.61
CA ASN A 148 32.33 -30.98 20.90
C ASN A 148 31.69 -32.10 21.73
N VAL A 149 30.69 -32.80 21.20
CA VAL A 149 30.02 -33.90 21.91
C VAL A 149 31.01 -35.07 22.07
N PRO A 150 31.26 -35.55 23.31
CA PRO A 150 32.05 -36.75 23.54
C PRO A 150 31.45 -37.97 22.84
N GLY A 151 32.28 -38.88 22.34
CA GLY A 151 31.82 -40.07 21.61
C GLY A 151 31.02 -41.09 22.44
N ASP A 152 30.93 -40.91 23.77
CA ASP A 152 30.14 -41.76 24.67
C ASP A 152 28.73 -41.22 24.95
N MET A 153 28.39 -40.04 24.43
CA MET A 153 27.08 -39.41 24.62
C MET A 153 25.98 -40.13 23.84
N ASP A 154 24.77 -40.07 24.41
CA ASP A 154 23.58 -40.73 23.88
C ASP A 154 23.24 -40.24 22.45
N ASN A 155 23.02 -41.20 21.54
CA ASN A 155 22.55 -40.98 20.17
C ASN A 155 21.31 -40.08 20.09
N SER A 156 20.48 -40.09 21.14
CA SER A 156 19.32 -39.20 21.29
C SER A 156 19.68 -37.71 21.26
N TYR A 157 20.79 -37.31 21.89
CA TYR A 157 21.26 -35.93 21.90
C TYR A 157 21.69 -35.48 20.50
N HIS A 158 22.48 -36.31 19.80
CA HIS A 158 22.90 -36.06 18.43
C HIS A 158 21.70 -35.91 17.48
N CYS A 159 20.67 -36.75 17.61
CA CYS A 159 19.45 -36.63 16.82
C CYS A 159 18.76 -35.28 17.05
N THR A 160 18.60 -34.88 18.32
CA THR A 160 17.95 -33.62 18.70
C THR A 160 18.70 -32.40 18.15
N MET A 161 20.04 -32.39 18.28
CA MET A 161 20.86 -31.29 17.76
C MET A 161 20.83 -31.21 16.23
N ASN A 162 20.84 -32.35 15.54
CA ASN A 162 20.70 -32.37 14.08
C ASN A 162 19.35 -31.81 13.62
N ILE A 163 18.25 -32.15 14.31
CA ILE A 163 16.92 -31.57 14.04
C ILE A 163 16.93 -30.06 14.24
N LEU A 164 17.57 -29.58 15.31
CA LEU A 164 17.70 -28.15 15.58
C LEU A 164 18.46 -27.43 14.44
N CYS A 165 19.65 -27.93 14.06
CA CYS A 165 20.45 -27.38 12.96
C CYS A 165 19.67 -27.35 11.65
N PHE A 166 18.95 -28.43 11.32
CA PHE A 166 18.09 -28.48 10.13
C PHE A 166 16.99 -27.40 10.18
N SER A 167 16.33 -27.24 11.32
CA SER A 167 15.28 -26.22 11.50
C SER A 167 15.82 -24.79 11.36
N LEU A 168 17.03 -24.53 11.87
CA LEU A 168 17.72 -23.24 11.77
C LEU A 168 18.10 -22.93 10.33
N ARG A 169 18.72 -23.90 9.62
CA ARG A 169 19.05 -23.77 8.19
C ARG A 169 17.80 -23.47 7.35
N ARG A 170 16.67 -24.13 7.62
CA ARG A 170 15.38 -23.87 6.96
C ARG A 170 14.80 -22.48 7.27
N LYS A 171 15.06 -21.92 8.46
CA LYS A 171 14.67 -20.54 8.79
C LYS A 171 15.58 -19.53 8.09
N ILE A 172 16.89 -19.79 8.07
CA ILE A 172 17.89 -18.97 7.37
C ILE A 172 17.57 -18.85 5.89
N SER A 173 17.14 -19.94 5.25
CA SER A 173 16.78 -19.91 3.82
C SER A 173 15.60 -18.99 3.49
N LYS A 174 14.83 -18.51 4.48
CA LYS A 174 13.74 -17.55 4.27
C LYS A 174 14.19 -16.09 4.38
N CYS A 175 15.36 -15.85 4.96
CA CYS A 175 15.95 -14.53 5.16
C CYS A 175 17.38 -14.47 4.60
N ASP A 176 17.64 -15.25 3.56
CA ASP A 176 18.95 -15.37 2.95
C ASP A 176 19.36 -14.10 2.19
N ILE A 177 20.63 -14.05 1.78
CA ILE A 177 21.19 -12.90 1.05
C ILE A 177 20.39 -12.61 -0.23
N PRO A 178 19.98 -13.60 -1.05
CA PRO A 178 19.07 -13.37 -2.18
C PRO A 178 17.76 -12.67 -1.80
N ALA A 179 17.06 -13.10 -0.75
CA ALA A 179 15.82 -12.46 -0.30
C ALA A 179 16.05 -11.01 0.16
N GLN A 180 17.13 -10.76 0.90
CA GLN A 180 17.53 -9.42 1.31
C GLN A 180 17.83 -8.53 0.10
N ASN A 181 18.56 -9.04 -0.90
CA ASN A 181 18.88 -8.32 -2.13
C ASN A 181 17.63 -8.01 -2.96
N ALA A 182 16.67 -8.93 -3.04
CA ALA A 182 15.39 -8.67 -3.69
C ALA A 182 14.65 -7.50 -3.03
N LEU A 183 14.69 -7.41 -1.70
CA LEU A 183 14.08 -6.31 -0.96
C LEU A 183 14.83 -4.98 -1.15
N ARG A 184 16.17 -5.01 -1.17
CA ARG A 184 17.02 -3.85 -1.53
C ARG A 184 16.70 -3.32 -2.92
N HIS A 185 16.61 -4.19 -3.92
CA HIS A 185 16.21 -3.79 -5.27
C HIS A 185 14.81 -3.17 -5.29
N LYS A 186 13.87 -3.72 -4.50
CA LYS A 186 12.52 -3.15 -4.41
C LYS A 186 12.52 -1.74 -3.80
N ILE A 187 13.34 -1.49 -2.78
CA ILE A 187 13.54 -0.18 -2.17
C ILE A 187 14.12 0.80 -3.20
N ALA A 188 15.17 0.39 -3.92
CA ALA A 188 15.78 1.20 -4.97
C ALA A 188 14.78 1.59 -6.07
N LEU A 189 13.93 0.65 -6.50
CA LEU A 189 12.86 0.94 -7.47
C LEU A 189 11.85 1.98 -6.96
N LEU A 190 11.46 1.91 -5.68
CA LEU A 190 10.54 2.88 -5.08
C LEU A 190 11.16 4.28 -4.98
N HIS A 191 12.44 4.38 -4.66
CA HIS A 191 13.16 5.66 -4.68
C HIS A 191 13.29 6.22 -6.09
N ALA A 192 13.58 5.38 -7.08
CA ALA A 192 13.62 5.79 -8.49
C ALA A 192 12.25 6.31 -8.95
N GLU A 193 11.16 5.62 -8.59
CA GLU A 193 9.78 6.04 -8.90
C GLU A 193 9.43 7.38 -8.24
N ALA A 194 9.79 7.57 -6.96
CA ALA A 194 9.66 8.86 -6.28
C ALA A 194 10.45 9.97 -7.01
N GLY A 195 11.68 9.67 -7.44
CA GLY A 195 12.50 10.59 -8.24
C GLY A 195 11.84 10.99 -9.56
N LEU A 196 11.23 10.04 -10.27
CA LEU A 196 10.48 10.33 -11.51
C LEU A 196 9.28 11.25 -11.24
N HIS A 197 8.53 11.04 -10.15
CA HIS A 197 7.42 11.92 -9.78
C HIS A 197 7.91 13.35 -9.46
N ALA A 198 9.05 13.48 -8.78
CA ALA A 198 9.66 14.76 -8.48
C ALA A 198 10.12 15.51 -9.76
N VAL A 199 10.78 14.80 -10.69
CA VAL A 199 11.19 15.37 -11.99
C VAL A 199 9.97 15.81 -12.79
N ASN A 200 8.95 14.96 -12.92
CA ASN A 200 7.74 15.31 -13.66
C ASN A 200 7.08 16.56 -13.08
N ARG A 201 6.98 16.68 -11.75
CA ARG A 201 6.44 17.88 -11.10
C ARG A 201 7.23 19.14 -11.49
N SER A 202 8.55 19.05 -11.60
CA SER A 202 9.40 20.19 -11.98
C SER A 202 9.24 20.62 -13.44
N CYS A 203 8.87 19.69 -14.34
CA CYS A 203 8.60 20.01 -15.74
C CYS A 203 7.28 20.78 -15.90
N TYR A 204 6.22 20.37 -15.19
CA TYR A 204 4.92 21.06 -15.24
C TYR A 204 4.95 22.52 -14.76
N GLY A 205 5.93 22.91 -13.93
CA GLY A 205 6.05 24.29 -13.42
C GLY A 205 6.84 25.25 -14.33
N LYS A 206 7.55 24.76 -15.36
CA LYS A 206 8.43 25.60 -16.20
C LYS A 206 7.79 26.08 -17.49
N ASP A 207 6.75 25.41 -17.98
CA ASP A 207 6.08 25.78 -19.23
C ASP A 207 5.01 26.88 -19.04
N ALA A 208 4.81 27.37 -17.80
CA ALA A 208 3.82 28.38 -17.43
C ALA A 208 4.41 29.78 -17.14
N ALA A 209 5.71 29.99 -17.39
CA ALA A 209 6.42 31.27 -17.18
C ALA A 209 7.05 31.77 -18.48
#